data_AF-A0A1F3H3P1-F1
#
_entry.id   AF-A0A1F3H3P1-F1
#
_cell.length_a   1.000
_cell.length_b   1.000
_cell.length_c   1.000
_cell.angle_alpha   90.00
_cell.angle_beta   90.00
_cell.angle_gamma   90.00
#
_symmetry.space_group_name_H-M   'P 1'
#
loop_
_entity.id
_entity.type
_entity.pdbx_description
1 polymer ?
#
loop_
_entity_poly.entity_id
_entity_poly.type
_entity_poly.pdbx_seq_one_letter_code
_entity_poly.pdbx_strand_id
1 'polypeptide(L)'
;MVVTSEFQVTKVNNVSITCIENNNKRFIPIRPICEALGIDAKVQRTKIQEDEILSSTGVLSTSVAADGKEREMLCLPLEFVFGWLFTINPKNVSPEARESVTRYKLQCYQALFEYFTEPQTFLKQKQEQMERMVTIYQEKQANFKNARKEMDDAKKELNEIMAITIDDWRANNRQLIIPFESAEIEN
;
A
#
# COMPACT_ATOMS: atom_id res chain seq x y z
N MET A 1 26.14 34.80 3.28
CA MET A 1 25.65 34.69 4.67
C MET A 1 25.29 33.22 4.87
N VAL A 2 26.24 32.40 5.35
CA VAL A 2 26.00 30.97 5.60
C VAL A 2 25.38 30.88 6.98
N VAL A 3 24.05 30.76 7.03
CA VAL A 3 23.35 30.48 8.28
C VAL A 3 23.40 28.97 8.45
N THR A 4 24.48 28.46 9.05
CA THR A 4 24.58 27.07 9.53
C THR A 4 23.86 27.01 10.86
N SER A 5 22.57 26.67 10.83
CA SER A 5 21.81 26.34 12.04
C SER A 5 22.04 24.86 12.37
N GLU A 6 22.81 24.59 13.43
CA GLU A 6 23.01 23.24 13.96
C GLU A 6 21.87 22.80 14.88
N PHE A 7 21.68 21.47 14.91
CA PHE A 7 20.83 20.65 15.79
C PHE A 7 19.35 20.45 15.40
N GLN A 8 19.13 19.39 14.62
CA GLN A 8 18.00 18.48 14.84
C GLN A 8 18.51 17.02 14.86
N VAL A 9 18.05 16.25 15.85
CA VAL A 9 18.31 14.80 15.92
C VAL A 9 17.32 14.12 14.99
N THR A 10 17.81 13.52 13.90
CA THR A 10 16.99 12.61 13.09
C THR A 10 17.24 11.18 13.55
N LYS A 11 16.18 10.41 13.76
CA LYS A 11 16.31 8.98 14.07
C LYS A 11 16.43 8.18 12.78
N VAL A 12 17.56 7.52 12.57
CA VAL A 12 17.73 6.50 11.52
C VAL A 12 17.85 5.16 12.21
N ASN A 13 16.92 4.23 11.95
CA ASN A 13 16.84 2.93 12.62
C ASN A 13 16.88 3.02 14.16
N ASN A 14 16.14 3.98 14.72
CA ASN A 14 16.10 4.29 16.15
C ASN A 14 17.43 4.78 16.78
N VAL A 15 18.42 5.11 15.95
CA VAL A 15 19.67 5.75 16.36
C VAL A 15 19.59 7.24 16.04
N SER A 16 19.92 8.08 17.04
CA SER A 16 20.00 9.52 16.90
C SER A 16 21.21 9.92 16.06
N ILE A 17 20.99 10.56 14.92
CA ILE A 17 22.05 11.08 14.05
C ILE A 17 21.96 12.60 14.00
N THR A 18 23.10 13.26 14.18
CA THR A 18 23.26 14.71 14.00
C THR A 18 23.13 15.05 12.53
N CYS A 19 22.18 15.92 12.17
CA CYS A 19 22.05 16.44 10.82
C CYS A 19 22.43 17.92 10.74
N ILE A 20 22.83 18.35 9.55
CA ILE A 20 23.08 19.74 9.19
C ILE A 20 21.96 20.15 8.25
N GLU A 21 21.27 21.23 8.59
CA GLU A 21 20.23 21.79 7.73
C GLU A 21 20.81 22.94 6.89
N ASN A 22 20.63 22.84 5.57
CA ASN A 22 21.06 23.88 4.63
C ASN A 22 20.03 23.97 3.49
N ASN A 23 19.50 25.16 3.23
CA ASN A 23 18.49 25.41 2.20
C ASN A 23 17.29 24.43 2.24
N ASN A 24 16.71 24.20 3.42
CA ASN A 24 15.62 23.24 3.69
C ASN A 24 15.94 21.78 3.33
N LYS A 25 17.21 21.44 3.13
CA LYS A 25 17.67 20.07 2.94
C LYS A 25 18.46 19.62 4.16
N ARG A 26 18.23 18.37 4.57
CA ARG A 26 18.95 17.71 5.66
C ARG A 26 20.11 16.92 5.09
N PHE A 27 21.30 17.23 5.57
CA PHE A 27 22.53 16.54 5.23
C PHE A 27 23.05 15.78 6.45
N ILE A 28 23.56 14.58 6.21
CA ILE A 28 24.05 13.69 7.24
C ILE A 28 25.55 13.47 7.05
N PRO A 29 26.40 13.84 8.03
CA PRO A 29 27.82 13.55 7.97
C PRO A 29 28.05 12.04 8.10
N ILE A 30 28.82 11.46 7.20
CA ILE A 30 29.03 10.00 7.20
C ILE A 30 29.98 9.55 8.31
N ARG A 31 30.90 10.42 8.75
CA ARG A 31 31.98 10.06 9.67
C ARG A 31 31.48 9.60 11.05
N PRO A 32 30.56 10.32 11.73
CA PRO A 32 30.00 9.85 13.00
C PRO A 32 29.31 8.48 12.88
N ILE A 33 28.68 8.21 11.73
CA ILE A 33 28.05 6.92 11.45
C ILE A 33 29.12 5.83 11.30
N CYS A 34 30.18 6.11 10.54
CA CYS A 34 31.29 5.17 10.40
C CYS A 34 31.95 4.83 11.73
N GLU A 35 32.15 5.83 12.59
CA GLU A 35 32.68 5.65 13.95
C GLU A 35 31.75 4.78 14.81
N ALA A 36 30.44 5.02 14.77
CA ALA A 36 29.45 4.21 15.49
C ALA A 36 29.36 2.76 15.00
N LEU A 37 29.61 2.52 13.70
CA LEU A 37 29.61 1.18 13.10
C LEU A 37 30.97 0.48 13.19
N GLY A 38 32.03 1.17 13.63
CA GLY A 38 33.39 0.64 13.66
C GLY A 38 33.98 0.38 12.27
N ILE A 39 33.69 1.24 11.28
CA ILE A 39 34.20 1.13 9.90
C ILE A 39 35.04 2.35 9.50
N ASP A 40 35.94 2.16 8.54
CA ASP A 40 36.82 3.24 8.06
C ASP A 40 36.04 4.24 7.18
N ALA A 41 35.92 5.48 7.67
CA ALA A 41 35.24 6.57 6.97
C ALA A 41 35.93 6.98 5.65
N LYS A 42 37.25 6.83 5.54
CA LYS A 42 38.01 7.10 4.30
C LYS A 42 37.65 6.09 3.22
N VAL A 43 37.57 4.81 3.56
CA VAL A 43 37.14 3.76 2.63
C VAL A 43 35.70 4.00 2.18
N GLN A 44 34.80 4.38 3.09
CA GLN A 44 33.41 4.69 2.72
C GLN A 44 33.31 5.94 1.84
N ARG A 45 34.10 6.96 2.11
CA ARG A 45 34.19 8.15 1.25
C ARG A 45 34.60 7.80 -0.17
N THR A 46 35.62 6.96 -0.35
CA THR A 46 36.04 6.50 -1.68
C THR A 46 34.91 5.77 -2.40
N LYS A 47 34.23 4.84 -1.71
CA LYS A 47 33.08 4.12 -2.30
C LYS A 47 31.95 5.04 -2.73
N ILE A 48 31.63 6.05 -1.92
CA ILE A 48 30.61 7.06 -2.27
C ILE A 48 31.03 7.86 -3.50
N GLN A 49 32.31 8.20 -3.63
CA GLN A 49 32.84 8.93 -4.78
C GLN A 49 32.92 8.09 -6.07
N GLU A 50 33.05 6.77 -5.94
CA GLU A 50 33.05 5.82 -7.05
C GLU A 50 31.63 5.38 -7.48
N ASP A 51 30.62 5.60 -6.63
CA ASP A 51 29.24 5.23 -6.90
C ASP A 51 28.57 6.21 -7.88
N GLU A 52 27.93 5.68 -8.92
CA GLU A 52 27.33 6.48 -10.01
C GLU A 52 26.22 7.42 -9.53
N ILE A 53 25.50 7.06 -8.47
CA ILE A 53 24.40 7.83 -7.92
C ILE A 53 24.94 8.76 -6.83
N LEU A 54 25.62 8.18 -5.83
CA LEU A 54 26.02 8.90 -4.62
C LEU A 54 27.11 9.94 -4.90
N SER A 55 28.00 9.72 -5.88
CA SER A 55 29.10 10.64 -6.21
C SER A 55 28.62 12.05 -6.56
N SER A 56 27.46 12.16 -7.22
CA SER A 56 26.86 13.44 -7.62
C SER A 56 26.07 14.14 -6.49
N THR A 57 25.82 13.44 -5.38
CA THR A 57 24.96 13.91 -4.28
C THR A 57 25.75 14.31 -3.04
N GLY A 58 26.99 13.82 -2.90
CA GLY A 58 27.87 14.12 -1.78
C GLY A 58 28.31 15.59 -1.77
N VAL A 59 28.09 16.27 -0.64
CA VAL A 59 28.55 17.66 -0.43
C VAL A 59 29.58 17.66 0.68
N LEU A 60 30.68 18.40 0.50
CA LEU A 60 31.60 18.72 1.59
C LEU A 60 31.01 19.87 2.40
N SER A 61 30.81 19.64 3.70
CA SER A 61 30.34 20.67 4.63
C SER A 61 31.23 20.70 5.86
N THR A 62 31.53 21.90 6.35
CA THR A 62 32.15 22.08 7.67
C THR A 62 31.17 21.59 8.72
N SER A 63 31.62 20.68 9.58
CA SER A 63 30.83 20.08 10.65
C SER A 63 31.67 20.00 11.91
N VAL A 64 31.08 20.21 13.08
CA VAL A 64 31.77 20.02 14.36
C VAL A 64 31.93 18.52 14.62
N ALA A 65 33.18 18.06 14.73
CA ALA A 65 33.50 16.69 15.11
C ALA A 65 33.23 16.46 16.61
N ALA A 66 33.23 15.20 17.04
CA ALA A 66 33.00 14.82 18.44
C ALA A 66 33.96 15.50 19.45
N ASP A 67 35.11 16.00 18.99
CA ASP A 67 36.10 16.74 19.77
C ASP A 67 35.85 18.26 19.83
N GLY A 68 34.69 18.73 19.34
CA GLY A 68 34.32 20.15 19.34
C GLY A 68 35.04 20.98 18.27
N LYS A 69 35.82 20.35 17.37
CA LYS A 69 36.54 21.04 16.31
C LYS A 69 35.79 20.97 14.99
N GLU A 70 35.73 22.09 14.29
CA GLU A 70 35.23 22.15 12.92
C GLU A 70 36.17 21.39 11.97
N ARG A 71 35.61 20.48 11.18
CA ARG A 71 36.30 19.78 10.09
C ARG A 71 35.38 19.68 8.89
N GLU A 72 35.94 19.75 7.68
CA GLU A 72 35.19 19.36 6.49
C GLU A 72 34.88 17.87 6.53
N MET A 73 33.59 17.54 6.43
CA MET A 73 33.10 16.18 6.36
C MET A 73 32.27 15.99 5.09
N LEU A 74 32.40 14.80 4.49
CA LEU A 74 31.49 14.38 3.44
C LEU A 74 30.11 14.14 4.06
N CYS A 75 29.12 14.84 3.52
CA CYS A 75 27.73 14.72 3.92
C CYS A 75 26.89 14.22 2.75
N LEU A 76 25.95 13.33 3.05
CA LEU A 76 24.95 12.86 2.09
C LEU A 76 23.59 13.48 2.42
N PRO A 77 22.76 13.83 1.43
CA PRO A 77 21.37 14.19 1.69
C PRO A 77 20.64 13.02 2.34
N LEU A 78 19.72 13.30 3.26
CA LEU A 78 19.02 12.29 4.07
C LEU A 78 18.41 11.16 3.22
N GLU A 79 17.87 11.48 2.04
CA GLU A 79 17.28 10.49 1.12
C GLU A 79 18.29 9.42 0.66
N PHE A 80 19.55 9.80 0.40
CA PHE A 80 20.60 8.91 -0.09
C PHE A 80 21.32 8.14 1.02
N VAL A 81 21.25 8.63 2.26
CA VAL A 81 21.88 8.00 3.42
C VAL A 81 21.35 6.59 3.65
N PHE A 82 20.05 6.37 3.45
CA PHE A 82 19.45 5.05 3.60
C PHE A 82 19.99 4.04 2.58
N GLY A 83 20.11 4.48 1.32
CA GLY A 83 20.71 3.67 0.26
C GLY A 83 22.17 3.34 0.55
N TRP A 84 22.97 4.33 0.97
CA TRP A 84 24.36 4.11 1.37
C TRP A 84 24.48 3.12 2.55
N LEU A 85 23.71 3.30 3.62
CA LEU A 85 23.70 2.38 4.77
C LEU A 85 23.38 0.94 4.36
N PHE A 86 22.47 0.76 3.39
CA PHE A 86 22.11 -0.55 2.87
C PHE A 86 23.29 -1.26 2.17
N THR A 87 24.24 -0.52 1.59
CA THR A 87 25.45 -1.08 0.96
C THR A 87 26.44 -1.66 1.97
N ILE A 88 26.36 -1.27 3.24
CA ILE A 88 27.30 -1.71 4.27
C ILE A 88 27.14 -3.22 4.50
N ASN A 89 28.26 -3.93 4.56
CA ASN A 89 28.29 -5.36 4.83
C ASN A 89 28.36 -5.62 6.34
N PRO A 90 27.40 -6.34 6.97
CA PRO A 90 27.45 -6.66 8.40
C PRO A 90 28.70 -7.44 8.85
N LYS A 91 29.42 -8.09 7.92
CA LYS A 91 30.69 -8.76 8.23
C LYS A 91 31.84 -7.78 8.48
N ASN A 92 31.73 -6.55 7.97
CA ASN A 92 32.79 -5.55 8.01
C ASN A 92 32.59 -4.49 9.10
N VAL A 93 31.51 -4.57 9.88
CA VAL A 93 31.23 -3.67 11.02
C VAL A 93 31.69 -4.31 12.34
N SER A 94 31.73 -3.51 13.41
CA SER A 94 32.04 -4.01 14.75
C SER A 94 31.08 -5.12 15.19
N PRO A 95 31.50 -6.06 16.06
CA PRO A 95 30.63 -7.11 16.59
C PRO A 95 29.33 -6.57 17.19
N GLU A 96 29.40 -5.42 17.88
CA GLU A 96 28.27 -4.78 18.56
C GLU A 96 27.26 -4.18 17.57
N ALA A 97 27.72 -3.71 16.40
CA ALA A 97 26.87 -3.12 15.36
C ALA A 97 26.30 -4.16 14.38
N ARG A 98 26.82 -5.39 14.37
CA ARG A 98 26.46 -6.40 13.37
C ARG A 98 24.97 -6.73 13.34
N GLU A 99 24.35 -6.90 14.51
CA GLU A 99 22.93 -7.23 14.60
C GLU A 99 22.05 -6.08 14.11
N SER A 100 22.36 -4.84 14.52
CA SER A 100 21.57 -3.66 14.14
C SER A 100 21.63 -3.40 12.64
N VAL A 101 22.81 -3.54 12.01
CA VAL A 101 22.99 -3.41 10.56
C VAL A 101 22.30 -4.56 9.82
N THR A 102 22.37 -5.79 10.32
CA THR A 102 21.68 -6.94 9.70
C THR A 102 20.18 -6.74 9.70
N ARG A 103 19.62 -6.32 10.85
CA ARG A 103 18.19 -6.00 10.98
C ARG A 103 17.77 -4.85 10.06
N TYR A 104 18.59 -3.80 9.97
CA TYR A 104 18.33 -2.70 9.05
C TYR A 104 18.22 -3.19 7.59
N LYS A 105 19.16 -4.03 7.14
CA LYS A 105 19.12 -4.58 5.78
C LYS A 105 17.87 -5.42 5.54
N LEU A 106 17.44 -6.22 6.52
CA LEU A 106 16.20 -7.00 6.42
C LEU A 106 14.98 -6.07 6.24
N GLN A 107 14.90 -4.98 7.01
CA GLN A 107 13.83 -3.99 6.88
C GLN A 107 13.86 -3.32 5.50
N CYS A 108 15.03 -3.02 4.96
CA CYS A 108 15.15 -2.50 3.59
C CYS A 108 14.63 -3.50 2.55
N TYR A 109 14.97 -4.79 2.66
CA TYR A 109 14.44 -5.81 1.75
C TYR A 109 12.92 -5.94 1.83
N GLN A 110 12.35 -5.90 3.04
CA GLN A 110 10.91 -5.92 3.25
C GLN A 110 10.24 -4.70 2.63
N ALA A 111 10.76 -3.50 2.89
CA ALA A 111 10.23 -2.26 2.32
C ALA A 111 10.30 -2.24 0.78
N LEU A 112 11.39 -2.73 0.19
CA LEU A 112 11.51 -2.86 -1.27
C LEU A 112 10.51 -3.87 -1.82
N PHE A 113 10.36 -5.04 -1.18
CA PHE A 113 9.39 -6.04 -1.60
C PHE A 113 7.96 -5.48 -1.55
N GLU A 114 7.58 -4.86 -0.44
CA GLU A 114 6.28 -4.21 -0.28
C GLU A 114 6.06 -3.14 -1.36
N TYR A 115 7.00 -2.20 -1.52
CA TYR A 115 6.89 -1.14 -2.52
C TYR A 115 6.66 -1.67 -3.95
N PHE A 116 7.37 -2.72 -4.35
CA PHE A 116 7.24 -3.29 -5.69
C PHE A 116 6.06 -4.26 -5.87
N THR A 117 5.55 -4.86 -4.81
CA THR A 117 4.47 -5.88 -4.88
C THR A 117 3.11 -5.41 -4.43
N GLU A 118 3.02 -4.35 -3.61
CA GLU A 118 1.78 -3.80 -3.09
C GLU A 118 0.79 -3.41 -4.20
N PRO A 119 1.20 -2.71 -5.28
CA PRO A 119 0.27 -2.36 -6.35
C PRO A 119 -0.35 -3.58 -7.03
N GLN A 120 0.46 -4.61 -7.31
CA GLN A 120 -0.01 -5.84 -7.94
C GLN A 120 -0.94 -6.63 -7.01
N THR A 121 -0.60 -6.69 -5.72
CA THR A 121 -1.40 -7.34 -4.69
C THR A 121 -2.75 -6.66 -4.55
N PHE A 122 -2.77 -5.32 -4.48
CA PHE A 122 -4.00 -4.53 -4.45
C PHE A 122 -4.88 -4.77 -5.68
N LEU A 123 -4.29 -4.73 -6.88
CA LEU A 123 -5.03 -4.95 -8.13
C LEU A 123 -5.66 -6.34 -8.19
N LYS A 124 -4.92 -7.37 -7.79
CA LYS A 124 -5.44 -8.74 -7.72
C LYS A 124 -6.62 -8.85 -6.75
N GLN A 125 -6.47 -8.33 -5.53
CA GLN A 125 -7.54 -8.35 -4.53
C GLN A 125 -8.78 -7.58 -5.01
N LYS A 126 -8.59 -6.41 -5.62
CA LYS A 126 -9.66 -5.60 -6.18
C LYS A 126 -10.40 -6.35 -7.30
N GLN A 127 -9.67 -7.00 -8.20
CA GLN A 127 -10.23 -7.78 -9.30
C GLN A 127 -11.10 -8.93 -8.78
N GLU A 128 -10.60 -9.71 -7.82
CA GLU A 128 -11.34 -10.83 -7.22
C GLU A 128 -12.63 -10.37 -6.53
N GLN A 129 -12.59 -9.23 -5.82
CA GLN A 129 -13.79 -8.65 -5.21
C GLN A 129 -14.79 -8.15 -6.26
N MET A 130 -14.29 -7.52 -7.32
CA MET A 130 -15.14 -7.02 -8.41
C MET A 130 -15.86 -8.17 -9.12
N GLU A 131 -15.15 -9.25 -9.45
CA GLU A 131 -15.73 -10.45 -10.07
C GLU A 131 -16.84 -11.05 -9.20
N ARG A 132 -16.59 -11.21 -7.89
CA ARG A 132 -17.62 -11.67 -6.94
C ARG A 132 -18.86 -10.78 -6.95
N MET A 133 -18.68 -9.45 -6.89
CA MET A 133 -19.80 -8.51 -6.85
C MET A 133 -20.56 -8.46 -8.17
N VAL A 134 -19.89 -8.62 -9.31
CA VAL A 134 -20.54 -8.71 -10.62
C VAL A 134 -21.45 -9.93 -10.69
N THR A 135 -20.99 -11.10 -10.25
CA THR A 135 -21.81 -12.33 -10.21
C THR A 135 -23.06 -12.14 -9.35
N ILE A 136 -22.89 -11.64 -8.12
CA ILE A 136 -24.01 -11.38 -7.22
C ILE A 136 -25.00 -10.39 -7.84
N TYR A 137 -24.50 -9.32 -8.45
CA TYR A 137 -25.36 -8.33 -9.11
C TYR A 137 -26.17 -8.95 -10.24
N GLN A 138 -25.55 -9.78 -11.09
CA GLN A 138 -26.22 -10.45 -12.21
C GLN A 138 -27.31 -11.41 -11.72
N GLU A 139 -27.03 -12.20 -10.69
CA GLU A 139 -28.02 -13.09 -10.07
C GLU A 139 -29.23 -12.30 -9.54
N LYS A 140 -28.98 -11.22 -8.79
CA LYS A 140 -30.06 -10.37 -8.28
C LYS A 140 -30.85 -9.70 -9.41
N GLN A 141 -30.18 -9.27 -10.47
CA GLN A 141 -30.83 -8.69 -11.64
C GLN A 141 -31.73 -9.71 -12.36
N ALA A 142 -31.26 -10.95 -12.53
CA ALA A 142 -32.02 -12.03 -13.15
C ALA A 142 -33.26 -12.37 -12.30
N ASN A 143 -33.07 -12.53 -10.99
CA ASN A 143 -34.17 -12.81 -10.06
C ASN A 143 -35.22 -11.70 -10.05
N PHE A 144 -34.79 -10.43 -10.08
CA PHE A 144 -35.73 -9.30 -10.18
C PHE A 144 -36.54 -9.32 -11.48
N LYS A 145 -35.91 -9.64 -12.62
CA LYS A 145 -36.63 -9.76 -13.90
C LYS A 145 -37.66 -10.90 -13.85
N ASN A 146 -37.29 -12.04 -13.27
CA ASN A 146 -38.21 -13.18 -13.13
C ASN A 146 -39.38 -12.84 -12.19
N ALA A 147 -39.10 -12.33 -11.00
CA ALA A 147 -40.13 -11.92 -10.04
C ALA A 147 -41.06 -10.85 -10.61
N ARG A 148 -40.53 -9.91 -11.41
CA ARG A 148 -41.35 -8.91 -12.12
C ARG A 148 -42.27 -9.58 -13.15
N LYS A 149 -41.76 -10.53 -13.92
CA LYS A 149 -42.54 -11.28 -14.90
C LYS A 149 -43.67 -12.05 -14.21
N GLU A 150 -43.36 -12.79 -13.14
CA GLU A 150 -44.34 -13.52 -12.34
C GLU A 150 -45.42 -12.59 -11.78
N MET A 151 -45.03 -11.40 -11.31
CA MET A 151 -45.96 -10.39 -10.83
C MET A 151 -46.85 -9.82 -11.94
N ASP A 152 -46.30 -9.56 -13.12
CA ASP A 152 -47.05 -9.09 -14.29
C ASP A 152 -48.04 -10.17 -14.78
N ASP A 153 -47.64 -11.44 -14.77
CA ASP A 153 -48.50 -12.59 -15.13
C ASP A 153 -49.66 -12.76 -14.12
N ALA A 154 -49.38 -12.76 -12.81
CA ALA A 154 -50.41 -12.83 -11.77
C ALA A 154 -51.39 -11.63 -11.81
N LYS A 155 -50.88 -10.44 -12.14
CA LYS A 155 -51.73 -9.25 -12.31
C LYS A 155 -52.65 -9.38 -13.52
N LYS A 156 -52.18 -9.99 -14.61
CA LYS A 156 -53.00 -10.26 -15.80
C LYS A 156 -54.14 -11.23 -15.46
N GLU A 157 -53.83 -12.35 -14.81
CA GLU A 157 -54.84 -13.33 -14.36
C GLU A 157 -55.87 -12.70 -13.41
N LEU A 158 -55.43 -11.88 -12.45
CA LEU A 158 -56.34 -11.15 -11.56
C LEU A 158 -57.30 -10.24 -12.34
N ASN A 159 -56.79 -9.51 -13.34
CA ASN A 159 -57.62 -8.63 -14.17
C ASN A 159 -58.63 -9.42 -15.01
N GLU A 160 -58.22 -10.58 -15.55
CA GLU A 160 -59.12 -11.49 -16.28
C GLU A 160 -60.26 -11.99 -15.37
N ILE A 161 -59.94 -12.39 -14.13
CA ILE A 161 -60.95 -12.81 -13.15
C ILE A 161 -61.86 -11.65 -12.75
N MET A 162 -61.33 -10.46 -12.50
CA MET A 162 -62.13 -9.28 -12.14
C MET A 162 -63.09 -8.85 -13.25
N ALA A 163 -62.80 -9.17 -14.51
CA ALA A 163 -63.64 -8.84 -15.64
C ALA A 163 -64.84 -9.80 -15.81
N ILE A 164 -64.83 -10.98 -15.17
CA ILE A 164 -65.92 -11.96 -15.28
C ILE A 164 -67.19 -11.40 -14.63
N THR A 165 -68.30 -11.41 -15.38
CA THR A 165 -69.60 -10.95 -14.86
C THR A 165 -70.50 -12.11 -14.44
N ILE A 166 -71.55 -11.80 -13.67
CA ILE A 166 -72.58 -12.77 -13.28
C ILE A 166 -73.34 -13.33 -14.49
N ASP A 167 -73.46 -12.54 -15.56
CA ASP A 167 -74.15 -12.95 -16.78
C ASP A 167 -73.30 -13.94 -17.59
N ASP A 168 -71.96 -13.74 -17.65
CA ASP A 168 -71.03 -14.71 -18.22
C ASP A 168 -71.08 -16.05 -17.46
N TRP A 169 -71.11 -16.00 -16.13
CA TRP A 169 -71.23 -17.19 -15.29
C TRP A 169 -72.56 -17.94 -15.49
N ARG A 170 -73.68 -17.21 -15.61
CA ARG A 170 -74.99 -17.80 -15.92
C ARG A 170 -75.02 -18.42 -17.32
N ALA A 171 -74.41 -17.76 -18.31
CA ALA A 171 -74.31 -18.26 -19.67
C ALA A 171 -73.49 -19.56 -19.74
N ASN A 172 -72.48 -19.69 -18.87
CA ASN A 172 -71.68 -20.91 -18.73
C ASN A 172 -72.26 -21.91 -17.70
N ASN A 173 -73.56 -22.18 -17.74
CA ASN A 173 -74.22 -23.19 -16.90
C ASN A 173 -73.92 -23.06 -15.38
N ARG A 174 -73.73 -21.82 -14.89
CA ARG A 174 -73.39 -21.57 -13.48
C ARG A 174 -72.04 -22.17 -13.06
N GLN A 175 -71.10 -22.26 -13.99
CA GLN A 175 -69.73 -22.71 -13.75
C GLN A 175 -68.75 -21.57 -14.06
N LEU A 176 -67.73 -21.42 -13.20
CA LEU A 176 -66.64 -20.47 -13.43
C LEU A 176 -65.68 -21.04 -14.47
N ILE A 177 -65.40 -20.29 -15.54
CA ILE A 177 -64.36 -20.63 -16.52
C ILE A 177 -63.03 -20.09 -15.99
N ILE A 178 -62.49 -20.75 -14.96
CA ILE A 178 -61.16 -20.43 -14.41
C ILE A 178 -60.37 -21.75 -14.42
N PRO A 179 -59.14 -21.79 -14.96
CA PRO A 179 -58.26 -22.92 -14.76
C PRO A 179 -57.90 -22.99 -13.27
N PHE A 180 -58.48 -23.94 -12.54
CA PHE A 180 -58.02 -24.27 -11.20
C PHE A 180 -56.70 -25.02 -11.35
N GLU A 181 -55.59 -24.39 -10.96
CA GLU A 181 -54.32 -25.09 -10.81
C GLU A 181 -54.49 -26.09 -9.66
N SER A 182 -54.60 -27.38 -10.00
CA SER A 182 -54.60 -28.44 -9.00
C SER A 182 -53.22 -28.46 -8.37
N ALA A 183 -53.11 -27.92 -7.16
CA ALA A 183 -51.92 -28.03 -6.35
C ALA A 183 -51.55 -29.52 -6.20
N GLU A 184 -50.56 -29.97 -6.97
CA GLU A 184 -49.86 -31.21 -6.68
C GLU A 184 -49.15 -30.99 -5.36
N ILE A 185 -49.73 -31.54 -4.30
CA ILE A 185 -49.08 -31.67 -2.99
C ILE A 185 -47.99 -32.73 -3.20
N GLU A 186 -46.76 -32.30 -3.49
CA GLU A 186 -45.58 -33.17 -3.40
C GLU A 186 -45.45 -33.66 -1.96
N ASN A 187 -45.53 -34.99 -1.80
CA ASN A 187 -45.37 -35.76 -0.57
C ASN A 187 -43.93 -36.27 -0.46
#